data_AF-A0A3A9BET1-F1
#
_entry.id   AF-A0A3A9BET1-F1
#
_cell.length_a   1.000
_cell.length_b   1.000
_cell.length_c   1.000
_cell.angle_alpha   90.00
_cell.angle_beta   90.00
_cell.angle_gamma   90.00
#
_symmetry.space_group_name_H-M   'P 1'
#
loop_
_entity.id
_entity.type
_entity.pdbx_description
1 polymer ?
#
loop_
_entity_poly.entity_id
_entity_poly.type
_entity_poly.pdbx_seq_one_letter_code
_entity_poly.pdbx_strand_id
1 'polypeptide(L)'
;MKEYRCQGLRRVKTDKQDAITISNYGIDHWYRLKNYEAEESVYAERKLLGRQYRQYMRMRVENVLELTHLLDYTMPGIKTLLKGWNETNGKDKLGDFAEEYWHYDNITKKPEEQYIKSYLKWAKEKGYHQSQDKAVKIYALGKEGIPTVSSDTPSTKMLVQEAVRVLREVDNTLMTILTQMQALAKSLPEYPVVRAMGGVGNVLAPKLIAEIGDVRRFH
;
A
#
# COMPACT_ATOMS: atom_id res chain seq x y z
N MET A 1 0.38 22.72 27.90
CA MET A 1 0.25 21.50 28.76
C MET A 1 1.58 20.87 29.20
N LYS A 2 2.59 20.67 28.33
CA LYS A 2 3.90 20.13 28.76
C LYS A 2 4.56 21.01 29.83
N GLU A 3 4.67 22.31 29.59
CA GLU A 3 5.23 23.27 30.56
C GLU A 3 4.40 23.37 31.85
N TYR A 4 3.08 23.37 31.73
CA TYR A 4 2.16 23.39 32.88
C TYR A 4 2.34 22.18 33.81
N ARG A 5 2.62 20.99 33.25
CA ARG A 5 2.93 19.78 34.03
C ARG A 5 4.33 19.77 34.64
N CYS A 6 5.21 20.67 34.21
CA CYS A 6 6.58 20.81 34.70
C CYS A 6 6.72 21.89 35.77
N GLN A 7 5.62 22.52 36.20
CA GLN A 7 5.62 23.46 37.33
C GLN A 7 5.68 22.68 38.65
N GLY A 8 6.89 22.36 39.09
CA GLY A 8 7.18 21.73 40.38
C GLY A 8 7.64 20.27 40.30
N LEU A 9 7.73 19.62 41.47
CA LEU A 9 8.21 18.23 41.59
C LEU A 9 7.22 17.24 40.96
N ARG A 10 7.72 16.40 40.06
CA ARG A 10 6.93 15.37 39.36
C ARG A 10 6.40 14.35 40.36
N ARG A 11 5.09 14.36 40.60
CA ARG A 11 4.37 13.34 41.38
C ARG A 11 4.07 12.10 40.54
N VAL A 12 3.72 10.99 41.20
CA VAL A 12 3.31 9.73 40.55
C VAL A 12 2.12 9.99 39.63
N LYS A 13 2.21 9.51 38.38
CA LYS A 13 1.17 9.65 37.37
C LYS A 13 0.00 8.73 37.70
N THR A 14 -1.19 9.30 37.91
CA THR A 14 -2.44 8.56 38.12
C THR A 14 -3.56 9.24 37.33
N ASP A 15 -4.56 8.47 36.87
CA ASP A 15 -5.67 9.02 36.08
C ASP A 15 -6.43 10.13 36.83
N LYS A 16 -6.59 9.98 38.16
CA LYS A 16 -7.21 10.99 39.02
C LYS A 16 -6.42 12.30 39.03
N GLN A 17 -5.09 12.22 39.17
CA GLN A 17 -4.25 13.42 39.19
C GLN A 17 -4.14 14.05 37.80
N ASP A 18 -4.09 13.25 36.74
CA ASP A 18 -4.09 13.73 35.36
C ASP A 18 -5.40 14.47 35.04
N ALA A 19 -6.56 13.96 35.47
CA ALA A 19 -7.85 14.63 35.31
C ALA A 19 -7.89 16.00 36.01
N ILE A 20 -7.44 16.07 37.28
CA ILE A 20 -7.37 17.34 38.03
C ILE A 20 -6.44 18.33 37.31
N THR A 21 -5.30 17.86 36.82
CA THR A 21 -4.32 18.70 36.13
C THR A 21 -4.88 19.26 34.81
N ILE A 22 -5.65 18.46 34.07
CA ILE A 22 -6.33 18.90 32.85
C ILE A 22 -7.40 19.96 33.18
N SER A 23 -8.20 19.75 34.23
CA SER A 23 -9.21 20.73 34.66
C SER A 23 -8.59 22.06 35.08
N ASN A 24 -7.53 22.04 35.91
CA ASN A 24 -6.84 23.25 36.35
C ASN A 24 -6.21 23.98 35.16
N TYR A 25 -5.60 23.25 34.22
CA TYR A 25 -5.09 23.84 32.98
C TYR A 25 -6.20 24.55 32.20
N GLY A 26 -7.38 23.92 32.12
CA GLY A 26 -8.56 24.46 31.47
C GLY A 26 -9.03 25.78 32.09
N ILE A 27 -9.07 25.84 33.42
CA ILE A 27 -9.45 27.04 34.19
C ILE A 27 -8.40 28.15 34.00
N ASP A 28 -7.12 27.84 34.24
CA ASP A 28 -6.03 28.81 34.24
C ASP A 28 -5.80 29.43 32.87
N HIS A 29 -6.09 28.70 31.80
CA HIS A 29 -5.89 29.15 30.42
C HIS A 29 -7.21 29.41 29.69
N TRP A 30 -8.33 29.48 30.40
CA TRP A 30 -9.67 29.61 29.80
C TRP A 30 -9.74 30.75 28.78
N TYR A 31 -9.13 31.90 29.09
CA TYR A 31 -9.08 33.08 28.23
C TYR A 31 -8.26 32.89 26.93
N ARG A 32 -7.45 31.83 26.82
CA ARG A 32 -6.69 31.46 25.61
C ARG A 32 -7.30 30.27 24.88
N LEU A 33 -8.26 29.56 25.49
CA LEU A 33 -8.88 28.41 24.86
C LEU A 33 -9.85 28.89 23.79
N LYS A 34 -9.62 28.47 22.54
CA LYS A 34 -10.59 28.65 21.46
C LYS A 34 -11.70 27.61 21.63
N ASN A 35 -12.95 28.03 21.41
CA ASN A 35 -14.06 27.10 21.32
C ASN A 35 -13.78 26.07 20.23
N TYR A 36 -14.15 24.82 20.48
CA TYR A 36 -14.08 23.79 19.45
C TYR A 36 -15.11 24.12 18.37
N GLU A 37 -14.63 24.48 17.19
CA GLU A 37 -15.43 24.54 15.98
C GLU A 37 -15.29 23.21 15.25
N ALA A 38 -16.42 22.63 14.83
CA ALA A 38 -16.37 21.41 14.04
C ALA A 38 -15.58 21.68 12.76
N GLU A 39 -14.59 20.83 12.48
CA GLU A 39 -13.84 20.86 11.21
C GLU A 39 -14.85 20.86 10.06
N GLU A 40 -14.66 21.74 9.07
CA GLU A 40 -15.48 21.79 7.86
C GLU A 40 -15.55 20.36 7.29
N SER A 41 -16.75 19.91 6.92
CA SER A 41 -17.03 18.49 6.60
C SER A 41 -16.04 17.89 5.59
N VAL A 42 -15.56 18.73 4.67
CA VAL A 42 -14.58 18.39 3.63
C VAL A 42 -13.20 18.01 4.20
N TYR A 43 -12.68 18.72 5.21
CA TYR A 43 -11.38 18.38 5.80
C TYR A 43 -11.48 17.12 6.67
N ALA A 44 -12.60 16.92 7.37
CA ALA A 44 -12.86 15.72 8.16
C ALA A 44 -12.94 14.46 7.26
N GLU A 45 -13.67 14.54 6.14
CA GLU A 45 -13.76 13.45 5.16
C GLU A 45 -12.38 13.10 4.59
N ARG A 46 -11.58 14.09 4.21
CA ARG A 46 -10.24 13.86 3.63
C ARG A 46 -9.28 13.23 4.63
N LYS A 47 -9.34 13.67 5.89
CA LYS A 47 -8.56 13.07 6.97
C LYS A 47 -8.95 11.61 7.21
N LEU A 48 -10.25 11.29 7.11
CA LEU A 48 -10.74 9.92 7.15
C LEU A 48 -10.17 9.11 5.98
N LEU A 49 -10.28 9.61 4.74
CA LEU A 49 -9.73 8.95 3.56
C LEU A 49 -8.21 8.75 3.66
N GLY A 50 -7.45 9.74 4.13
CA GLY A 50 -6.01 9.63 4.34
C GLY A 50 -5.64 8.56 5.37
N ARG A 51 -6.40 8.45 6.46
CA ARG A 51 -6.23 7.39 7.47
C ARG A 51 -6.54 6.01 6.90
N GLN A 52 -7.64 5.86 6.15
CA GLN A 52 -8.00 4.60 5.50
C GLN A 52 -6.93 4.20 4.47
N TYR A 53 -6.46 5.15 3.66
CA TYR A 53 -5.38 4.91 2.70
C TYR A 53 -4.14 4.34 3.39
N ARG A 54 -3.70 4.93 4.52
CA ARG A 54 -2.55 4.41 5.28
C ARG A 54 -2.78 3.00 5.82
N GLN A 55 -3.98 2.71 6.29
CA GLN A 55 -4.33 1.38 6.78
C GLN A 55 -4.23 0.34 5.65
N TYR A 56 -4.84 0.60 4.51
CA TYR A 56 -4.76 -0.30 3.35
C TYR A 56 -3.34 -0.39 2.78
N MET A 57 -2.54 0.68 2.85
CA MET A 57 -1.13 0.62 2.45
C MET A 57 -0.33 -0.33 3.34
N ARG A 58 -0.62 -0.39 4.65
CA ARG A 58 0.00 -1.36 5.56
C ARG A 58 -0.40 -2.78 5.17
N MET A 59 -1.69 -3.02 4.98
CA MET A 59 -2.21 -4.31 4.53
C MET A 59 -1.58 -4.73 3.20
N ARG A 60 -1.38 -3.79 2.27
CA ARG A 60 -0.72 -4.05 0.99
C ARG A 60 0.70 -4.56 1.18
N VAL A 61 1.49 -3.90 2.03
CA VAL A 61 2.88 -4.32 2.32
C VAL A 61 2.90 -5.74 2.90
N GLU A 62 2.00 -6.03 3.84
CA GLU A 62 1.85 -7.36 4.43
C GLU A 62 1.48 -8.41 3.35
N ASN A 63 0.52 -8.12 2.47
CA ASN A 63 0.12 -9.03 1.40
C ASN A 63 1.22 -9.24 0.33
N VAL A 64 2.01 -8.21 0.01
CA VAL A 64 3.17 -8.36 -0.89
C VAL A 64 4.23 -9.26 -0.27
N LEU A 65 4.44 -9.15 1.03
CA LEU A 65 5.37 -10.00 1.76
C LEU A 65 4.87 -11.45 1.77
N GLU A 66 3.59 -11.66 2.06
CA GLU A 66 2.97 -12.99 2.07
C GLU A 66 3.03 -13.66 0.69
N LEU A 67 2.67 -12.94 -0.38
CA LEU A 67 2.82 -13.47 -1.73
C LEU A 67 4.28 -13.80 -2.06
N THR A 68 5.23 -12.94 -1.65
CA THR A 68 6.66 -13.22 -1.84
C THR A 68 7.05 -14.52 -1.13
N HIS A 69 6.60 -14.70 0.11
CA HIS A 69 6.89 -15.87 0.92
C HIS A 69 6.34 -17.17 0.29
N LEU A 70 5.11 -17.14 -0.21
CA LEU A 70 4.54 -18.28 -0.95
C LEU A 70 5.31 -18.58 -2.24
N LEU A 71 5.74 -17.54 -2.95
CA LEU A 71 6.53 -17.68 -4.17
C LEU A 71 7.94 -18.20 -3.88
N ASP A 72 8.53 -17.93 -2.73
CA ASP A 72 9.82 -18.51 -2.34
C ASP A 72 9.71 -20.04 -2.16
N TYR A 73 8.53 -20.57 -1.85
CA TYR A 73 8.29 -22.00 -1.78
C TYR A 73 7.97 -22.64 -3.15
N THR A 74 7.21 -21.96 -4.02
CA THR A 74 6.73 -22.54 -5.29
C THR A 74 7.58 -22.19 -6.51
N MET A 75 8.19 -21.00 -6.51
CA MET A 75 8.97 -20.43 -7.60
C MET A 75 10.16 -19.61 -7.06
N PRO A 76 11.12 -20.25 -6.37
CA PRO A 76 12.26 -19.56 -5.77
C PRO A 76 12.99 -18.64 -6.76
N GLY A 77 13.29 -17.40 -6.33
CA GLY A 77 14.07 -16.44 -7.12
C GLY A 77 13.31 -15.69 -8.21
N ILE A 78 12.02 -15.98 -8.46
CA ILE A 78 11.24 -15.38 -9.57
C ILE A 78 11.16 -13.85 -9.48
N LYS A 79 11.16 -13.29 -8.27
CA LYS A 79 11.11 -11.85 -7.98
C LYS A 79 12.30 -11.08 -8.55
N THR A 80 13.41 -11.75 -8.82
CA THR A 80 14.59 -11.11 -9.46
C THR A 80 14.33 -10.83 -10.94
N LEU A 81 13.47 -11.61 -11.62
CA LEU A 81 13.19 -11.52 -13.04
C LEU A 81 11.92 -10.70 -13.35
N LEU A 82 10.93 -10.78 -12.46
CA LEU A 82 9.64 -10.11 -12.58
C LEU A 82 9.47 -9.05 -11.49
N LYS A 83 9.24 -7.80 -11.92
CA LYS A 83 8.86 -6.71 -11.01
C LYS A 83 7.39 -6.85 -10.66
N GLY A 84 7.06 -6.52 -9.41
CA GLY A 84 5.68 -6.46 -8.94
C GLY A 84 4.93 -5.23 -9.45
N TRP A 85 3.88 -4.88 -8.71
CA TRP A 85 3.00 -3.73 -8.98
C TRP A 85 3.70 -2.47 -9.47
N ASN A 86 3.14 -1.89 -10.53
CA ASN A 86 3.54 -0.59 -11.07
C ASN A 86 2.41 0.41 -10.87
N GLU A 87 2.67 1.44 -10.06
CA GLU A 87 1.70 2.48 -9.70
C GLU A 87 1.22 3.33 -10.89
N THR A 88 2.01 3.41 -11.95
CA THR A 88 1.67 4.26 -13.12
C THR A 88 0.62 3.65 -14.03
N ASN A 89 0.63 2.32 -14.17
CA ASN A 89 -0.27 1.59 -15.06
C ASN A 89 -1.22 0.66 -14.30
N GLY A 90 -1.08 0.54 -12.98
CA GLY A 90 -1.89 -0.33 -12.12
C GLY A 90 -1.74 -1.81 -12.41
N LYS A 91 -0.61 -2.23 -12.99
CA LYS A 91 -0.38 -3.62 -13.37
C LYS A 91 0.59 -4.28 -12.40
N ASP A 92 0.25 -5.48 -11.94
CA ASP A 92 1.16 -6.38 -11.21
C ASP A 92 1.61 -7.53 -12.10
N LYS A 93 2.78 -7.40 -12.71
CA LYS A 93 3.31 -8.47 -13.57
C LYS A 93 3.67 -9.73 -12.77
N LEU A 94 4.12 -9.57 -11.53
CA LEU A 94 4.46 -10.70 -10.66
C LEU A 94 3.18 -11.43 -10.23
N GLY A 95 2.17 -10.69 -9.76
CA GLY A 95 0.86 -11.24 -9.40
C GLY A 95 0.16 -11.93 -10.57
N ASP A 96 0.09 -11.29 -11.75
CA ASP A 96 -0.51 -11.89 -12.95
C ASP A 96 0.23 -13.15 -13.42
N PHE A 97 1.55 -13.21 -13.22
CA PHE A 97 2.35 -14.38 -13.56
C PHE A 97 2.12 -15.52 -12.56
N ALA A 98 2.08 -15.19 -11.27
CA ALA A 98 1.78 -16.13 -10.20
C ALA A 98 0.36 -16.70 -10.31
N GLU A 99 -0.61 -15.94 -10.83
CA GLU A 99 -1.97 -16.42 -11.09
C GLU A 99 -2.03 -17.53 -12.16
N GLU A 100 -1.28 -17.35 -13.26
CA GLU A 100 -1.26 -18.24 -14.43
C GLU A 100 -0.39 -19.49 -14.19
N TYR A 101 0.86 -19.30 -13.78
CA TYR A 101 1.84 -20.39 -13.71
C TYR A 101 1.97 -21.00 -12.32
N TRP A 102 1.77 -20.21 -11.25
CA TRP A 102 1.75 -20.54 -9.81
C TRP A 102 2.86 -21.43 -9.20
N HIS A 103 3.59 -22.21 -9.99
CA HIS A 103 4.63 -23.17 -9.58
C HIS A 103 5.55 -23.52 -10.76
N TYR A 104 6.84 -23.78 -10.50
CA TYR A 104 7.81 -24.12 -11.55
C TYR A 104 7.51 -25.42 -12.29
N ASP A 105 6.98 -26.45 -11.62
CA ASP A 105 6.51 -27.67 -12.28
C ASP A 105 5.57 -27.42 -13.48
N ASN A 106 4.69 -26.40 -13.42
CA ASN A 106 3.78 -26.11 -14.54
C ASN A 106 4.51 -25.54 -15.77
N ILE A 107 5.71 -25.01 -15.55
CA ILE A 107 6.62 -24.47 -16.54
C ILE A 107 7.50 -25.61 -17.07
N THR A 108 8.15 -26.36 -16.17
CA THR A 108 9.17 -27.38 -16.50
C THR A 108 8.58 -28.69 -17.02
N LYS A 109 7.33 -29.02 -16.69
CA LYS A 109 6.58 -30.15 -17.29
C LYS A 109 6.38 -29.96 -18.81
N LYS A 110 6.49 -28.73 -19.32
CA LYS A 110 6.41 -28.42 -20.75
C LYS A 110 7.81 -28.30 -21.35
N PRO A 111 8.01 -28.67 -22.62
CA PRO A 111 9.24 -28.36 -23.32
C PRO A 111 9.40 -26.84 -23.44
N GLU A 112 10.65 -26.38 -23.43
CA GLU A 112 11.01 -24.96 -23.40
C GLU A 112 10.31 -24.14 -24.50
N GLU A 113 10.28 -24.64 -25.72
CA GLU A 113 9.64 -23.97 -26.85
C GLU A 113 8.13 -23.74 -26.63
N GLN A 114 7.44 -24.71 -26.01
CA GLN A 114 6.01 -24.59 -25.72
C GLN A 114 5.78 -23.58 -24.59
N TYR A 115 6.64 -23.57 -23.57
CA TYR A 115 6.58 -22.57 -22.52
C TYR A 115 6.81 -21.16 -23.07
N ILE A 116 7.83 -20.96 -23.90
CA ILE A 116 8.12 -19.65 -24.51
C ILE A 116 6.90 -19.15 -25.30
N LYS A 117 6.30 -20.00 -26.15
CA LYS A 117 5.07 -19.64 -26.89
C LYS A 117 3.92 -19.28 -25.95
N SER A 118 3.72 -20.05 -24.88
CA SER A 118 2.70 -19.77 -23.86
C SER A 118 2.96 -18.44 -23.16
N TYR A 119 4.19 -18.15 -22.76
CA TYR A 119 4.57 -16.90 -22.09
C TYR A 119 4.37 -15.70 -23.00
N LEU A 120 4.76 -15.77 -24.28
CA LEU A 120 4.57 -14.67 -25.23
C LEU A 120 3.09 -14.39 -25.47
N LYS A 121 2.26 -15.44 -25.57
CA LYS A 121 0.80 -15.32 -25.68
C LYS A 121 0.20 -14.67 -24.43
N TRP A 122 0.53 -15.17 -23.24
CA TRP A 122 0.09 -14.61 -21.96
C TRP A 122 0.53 -13.13 -21.81
N ALA A 123 1.78 -12.82 -22.14
CA ALA A 123 2.30 -11.46 -22.09
C ALA A 123 1.55 -10.54 -23.05
N LYS A 124 1.20 -11.01 -24.25
CA LYS A 124 0.37 -10.25 -25.20
C LYS A 124 -1.04 -10.00 -24.64
N GLU A 125 -1.69 -11.02 -24.09
CA GLU A 125 -3.05 -10.95 -23.55
C GLU A 125 -3.15 -9.98 -22.36
N LYS A 126 -2.20 -10.03 -21.42
CA LYS A 126 -2.13 -9.10 -20.29
C LYS A 126 -1.55 -7.72 -20.66
N GLY A 127 -1.10 -7.53 -21.91
CA GLY A 127 -0.54 -6.26 -22.40
C GLY A 127 0.82 -5.92 -21.77
N TYR A 128 1.69 -6.92 -21.61
CA TYR A 128 3.08 -6.82 -21.21
C TYR A 128 4.03 -6.93 -22.41
N HIS A 129 5.26 -6.45 -22.24
CA HIS A 129 6.30 -6.62 -23.25
C HIS A 129 6.65 -8.11 -23.43
N GLN A 130 6.53 -8.58 -24.67
CA GLN A 130 6.74 -9.97 -25.10
C GLN A 130 8.24 -10.26 -25.28
N SER A 131 8.95 -10.44 -24.15
CA SER A 131 10.38 -10.73 -24.17
C SER A 131 10.65 -12.22 -24.12
N GLN A 132 11.19 -12.77 -25.22
CA GLN A 132 11.62 -14.16 -25.30
C GLN A 132 12.82 -14.45 -24.39
N ASP A 133 13.83 -13.56 -24.35
CA ASP A 133 14.99 -13.68 -23.45
C ASP A 133 14.56 -13.83 -21.98
N LYS A 134 13.52 -13.08 -21.57
CA LYS A 134 12.96 -13.21 -20.22
C LYS A 134 12.27 -14.55 -20.00
N ALA A 135 11.57 -15.09 -20.99
CA ALA A 135 10.95 -16.41 -20.90
C ALA A 135 12.02 -17.51 -20.73
N VAL A 136 13.09 -17.48 -21.53
CA VAL A 136 14.22 -18.43 -21.44
C VAL A 136 14.84 -18.38 -20.05
N LYS A 137 15.10 -17.18 -19.51
CA LYS A 137 15.65 -17.01 -18.16
C LYS A 137 14.74 -17.57 -17.06
N ILE A 138 13.43 -17.38 -17.18
CA ILE A 138 12.47 -17.94 -16.22
C ILE A 138 12.44 -19.48 -16.32
N TYR A 139 12.50 -20.03 -17.52
CA TYR A 139 12.52 -21.49 -17.73
C TYR A 139 13.79 -22.13 -17.16
N ALA A 140 14.96 -21.51 -17.39
CA ALA A 140 16.23 -21.93 -16.79
C ALA A 140 16.17 -21.88 -15.26
N LEU A 141 15.67 -20.77 -14.70
CA LEU A 141 15.48 -20.62 -13.26
C LEU A 141 14.53 -21.69 -12.69
N GLY A 142 13.48 -22.07 -13.43
CA GLY A 142 12.57 -23.13 -13.03
C GLY A 142 13.20 -24.53 -13.06
N LYS A 143 14.14 -24.78 -13.97
CA LYS A 143 14.90 -26.05 -14.04
C LYS A 143 15.95 -26.17 -12.95
N GLU A 144 16.60 -25.07 -12.60
CA GLU A 144 17.62 -25.02 -11.55
C GLU A 144 17.02 -24.89 -10.14
N GLY A 145 15.85 -24.25 -10.04
CA GLY A 145 15.13 -24.04 -8.80
C GLY A 145 14.49 -25.32 -8.29
N ILE A 146 14.58 -25.53 -6.97
CA ILE A 146 13.94 -26.65 -6.27
C ILE A 146 12.79 -26.07 -5.43
N PRO A 147 11.53 -26.20 -5.87
CA PRO A 147 10.37 -25.86 -5.05
C PRO A 147 10.33 -26.72 -3.79
N THR A 148 9.97 -26.13 -2.66
CA THR A 148 9.92 -26.83 -1.36
C THR A 148 8.55 -27.45 -1.09
N VAL A 149 7.53 -27.03 -1.81
CA VAL A 149 6.17 -27.55 -1.74
C VAL A 149 5.81 -28.27 -3.04
N SER A 150 4.98 -29.30 -2.96
CA SER A 150 4.59 -30.07 -4.14
C SER A 150 3.50 -29.35 -4.95
N SER A 151 3.62 -29.40 -6.29
CA SER A 151 2.59 -28.93 -7.21
C SER A 151 1.32 -29.80 -7.24
N ASP A 152 1.40 -31.05 -6.77
CA ASP A 152 0.26 -31.97 -6.76
C ASP A 152 -0.70 -31.72 -5.60
N THR A 153 -0.28 -30.91 -4.62
CA THR A 153 -1.12 -30.54 -3.48
C THR A 153 -2.10 -29.44 -3.90
N PRO A 154 -3.43 -29.68 -3.88
CA PRO A 154 -4.41 -28.68 -4.36
C PRO A 154 -4.38 -27.37 -3.57
N SER A 155 -3.99 -27.42 -2.29
CA SER A 155 -3.87 -26.23 -1.44
C SER A 155 -2.76 -25.29 -1.88
N THR A 156 -1.66 -25.78 -2.49
CA THR A 156 -0.55 -24.94 -2.97
C THR A 156 -1.05 -23.94 -4.01
N LYS A 157 -1.78 -24.42 -5.03
CA LYS A 157 -2.38 -23.57 -6.06
C LYS A 157 -3.38 -22.58 -5.46
N MET A 158 -4.28 -23.10 -4.60
CA MET A 158 -5.29 -22.27 -3.94
C MET A 158 -4.64 -21.11 -3.18
N LEU A 159 -3.65 -21.38 -2.33
CA LEU A 159 -3.00 -20.35 -1.50
C LEU A 159 -2.33 -19.25 -2.34
N VAL A 160 -1.60 -19.63 -3.41
CA VAL A 160 -0.95 -18.65 -4.30
C VAL A 160 -2.00 -17.79 -5.01
N GLN A 161 -3.04 -18.40 -5.57
CA GLN A 161 -4.09 -17.67 -6.28
C GLN A 161 -4.89 -16.75 -5.35
N GLU A 162 -5.19 -17.21 -4.13
CA GLU A 162 -5.89 -16.41 -3.12
C GLU A 162 -5.03 -15.23 -2.66
N ALA A 163 -3.72 -15.42 -2.45
CA ALA A 163 -2.81 -14.33 -2.10
C ALA A 163 -2.75 -13.26 -3.20
N VAL A 164 -2.69 -13.66 -4.48
CA VAL A 164 -2.76 -12.72 -5.60
C VAL A 164 -4.10 -11.99 -5.64
N ARG A 165 -5.22 -12.70 -5.42
CA ARG A 165 -6.56 -12.11 -5.41
C ARG A 165 -6.69 -11.05 -4.32
N VAL A 166 -6.29 -11.37 -3.09
CA VAL A 166 -6.35 -10.44 -1.95
C VAL A 166 -5.48 -9.21 -2.22
N LEU A 167 -4.25 -9.40 -2.72
CA LEU A 167 -3.37 -8.29 -3.06
C LEU A 167 -4.01 -7.36 -4.11
N ARG A 168 -4.61 -7.94 -5.16
CA ARG A 168 -5.30 -7.19 -6.22
C ARG A 168 -6.48 -6.37 -5.68
N GLU A 169 -7.28 -6.93 -4.76
CA GLU A 169 -8.38 -6.20 -4.13
C GLU A 169 -7.91 -5.04 -3.26
N VAL A 170 -6.81 -5.23 -2.52
CA VAL A 170 -6.20 -4.16 -1.72
C VAL A 170 -5.67 -3.04 -2.64
N ASP A 171 -5.03 -3.39 -3.74
CA ASP A 171 -4.54 -2.43 -4.74
C ASP A 171 -5.69 -1.62 -5.37
N ASN A 172 -6.79 -2.29 -5.75
CA ASN A 172 -8.00 -1.64 -6.28
C ASN A 172 -8.61 -0.68 -5.25
N THR A 173 -8.67 -1.10 -3.99
CA THR A 173 -9.18 -0.27 -2.88
C THR A 173 -8.32 0.98 -2.70
N LEU A 174 -7.00 0.84 -2.73
CA LEU A 174 -6.07 1.96 -2.64
C LEU A 174 -6.19 2.94 -3.81
N MET A 175 -6.36 2.44 -5.04
CA MET A 175 -6.62 3.28 -6.21
C MET A 175 -7.93 4.05 -6.07
N THR A 176 -8.98 3.40 -5.58
CA THR A 176 -10.29 4.03 -5.37
C THR A 176 -10.20 5.16 -4.35
N ILE A 177 -9.59 4.90 -3.17
CA ILE A 177 -9.39 5.92 -2.14
C ILE A 177 -8.55 7.08 -2.68
N LEU A 178 -7.45 6.77 -3.39
CA LEU A 178 -6.57 7.80 -3.93
C LEU A 178 -7.27 8.68 -4.97
N THR A 179 -8.11 8.09 -5.83
CA THR A 179 -8.90 8.81 -6.83
C THR A 179 -9.88 9.77 -6.15
N GLN A 180 -10.56 9.31 -5.11
CA GLN A 180 -11.47 10.16 -4.34
C GLN A 180 -10.72 11.29 -3.62
N MET A 181 -9.57 10.99 -2.99
CA MET A 181 -8.72 12.00 -2.38
C MET A 181 -8.25 13.04 -3.39
N GLN A 182 -7.92 12.64 -4.62
CA GLN A 182 -7.52 13.55 -5.70
C GLN A 182 -8.66 14.47 -6.13
N ALA A 183 -9.88 13.94 -6.28
CA ALA A 183 -11.05 14.73 -6.64
C ALA A 183 -11.33 15.81 -5.58
N LEU A 184 -11.34 15.42 -4.30
CA LEU A 184 -11.55 16.34 -3.17
C LEU A 184 -10.40 17.34 -2.98
N ALA A 185 -9.16 16.95 -3.29
CA ALA A 185 -8.03 17.86 -3.17
C ALA A 185 -8.09 18.98 -4.22
N LYS A 186 -8.50 18.69 -5.46
CA LYS A 186 -8.54 19.68 -6.55
C LYS A 186 -9.53 20.82 -6.35
N SER A 187 -10.57 20.63 -5.53
CA SER A 187 -11.53 21.71 -5.22
C SER A 187 -11.00 22.70 -4.18
N LEU A 188 -9.87 22.41 -3.54
CA LEU A 188 -9.34 23.21 -2.44
C LEU A 188 -8.34 24.28 -2.90
N PRO A 189 -8.35 25.45 -2.26
CA PRO A 189 -7.47 26.56 -2.61
C PRO A 189 -5.99 26.26 -2.36
N GLU A 190 -5.65 25.33 -1.46
CA GLU A 190 -4.26 24.99 -1.15
C GLU A 190 -3.63 24.02 -2.16
N TYR A 191 -4.45 23.35 -2.98
CA TYR A 191 -3.95 22.33 -3.91
C TYR A 191 -2.94 22.84 -4.94
N PRO A 192 -3.15 24.00 -5.62
CA PRO A 192 -2.16 24.53 -6.55
C PRO A 192 -0.82 24.82 -5.85
N VAL A 193 -0.85 25.33 -4.62
CA VAL A 193 0.34 25.66 -3.84
C VAL A 193 1.11 24.39 -3.46
N VAL A 194 0.41 23.39 -2.91
CA VAL A 194 1.04 22.12 -2.52
C VAL A 194 1.55 21.36 -3.75
N ARG A 195 0.82 21.42 -4.88
CA ARG A 195 1.23 20.76 -6.13
C ARG A 195 2.44 21.43 -6.78
N ALA A 196 2.65 22.73 -6.57
CA ALA A 196 3.81 23.46 -7.07
C ALA A 196 5.10 23.17 -6.28
N MET A 197 5.01 22.51 -5.12
CA MET A 197 6.19 22.13 -4.33
C MET A 197 7.03 21.08 -5.08
N GLY A 198 8.36 21.24 -5.03
CA GLY A 198 9.30 20.33 -5.67
C GLY A 198 9.11 18.88 -5.20
N GLY A 199 8.97 17.94 -6.14
CA GLY A 199 8.76 16.52 -5.85
C GLY A 199 7.34 16.12 -5.45
N VAL A 200 6.40 17.07 -5.30
CA VAL A 200 5.02 16.76 -4.93
C VAL A 200 4.18 16.46 -6.16
N GLY A 201 4.03 15.17 -6.48
CA GLY A 201 3.21 14.65 -7.59
C GLY A 201 1.69 14.72 -7.37
N ASN A 202 0.92 14.29 -8.38
CA ASN A 202 -0.55 14.15 -8.30
C ASN A 202 -0.99 13.16 -7.20
N VAL A 203 -0.11 12.25 -6.79
CA VAL A 203 -0.35 11.26 -5.72
C VAL A 203 0.01 11.82 -4.35
N LEU A 204 1.10 12.59 -4.25
CA LEU A 204 1.61 13.14 -2.99
C LEU A 204 0.80 14.35 -2.52
N ALA A 205 0.38 15.25 -3.44
CA ALA A 205 -0.38 16.44 -3.07
C ALA A 205 -1.65 16.11 -2.27
N PRO A 206 -2.57 15.23 -2.73
CA PRO A 206 -3.77 14.87 -1.97
C PRO A 206 -3.47 14.28 -0.60
N LYS A 207 -2.41 13.47 -0.49
CA LYS A 207 -1.98 12.85 0.77
C LYS A 207 -1.49 13.89 1.76
N LEU A 208 -0.65 14.84 1.33
CA LEU A 208 -0.15 15.91 2.17
C LEU A 208 -1.28 16.80 2.69
N ILE A 209 -2.15 17.24 1.79
CA ILE A 209 -3.27 18.11 2.19
C ILE A 209 -4.25 17.34 3.11
N ALA A 210 -4.40 16.02 2.96
CA ALA A 210 -5.29 15.23 3.83
C ALA A 210 -4.73 15.08 5.26
N GLU A 211 -3.42 15.17 5.43
CA GLU A 211 -2.74 15.06 6.71
C GLU A 211 -2.60 16.39 7.43
N ILE A 212 -2.28 17.44 6.69
CA ILE A 212 -2.17 18.80 7.23
C ILE A 212 -3.57 19.30 7.65
N GLY A 213 -4.60 18.94 6.89
CA GLY A 213 -5.95 19.45 7.10
C GLY A 213 -6.08 20.90 6.66
N ASP A 214 -6.92 21.67 7.36
CA ASP A 214 -7.09 23.09 7.09
C ASP A 214 -5.83 23.88 7.49
N VAL A 215 -5.14 24.43 6.49
CA VAL A 215 -3.91 25.20 6.67
C VAL A 215 -4.19 26.53 7.38
N ARG A 216 -5.45 27.00 7.37
CA ARG A 216 -5.88 28.24 8.02
C ARG A 216 -5.76 28.25 9.53
N ARG A 217 -5.64 27.06 10.11
CA ARG A 217 -5.46 26.87 11.55
C ARG A 217 -4.07 27.25 12.06
N PHE A 218 -3.11 27.44 11.15
CA PHE A 218 -1.71 27.75 11.49
C PHE A 218 -1.35 29.23 11.37
N HIS A 219 -2.33 30.12 11.14
CA HIS A 219 -2.17 31.57 11.04
C HIS A 219 -2.49 32.26 12.38
#